data_AF-A0A819GRB5-F1
#
_entry.id   AF-A0A819GRB5-F1
#
_cell.length_a   1.000
_cell.length_b   1.000
_cell.length_c   1.000
_cell.angle_alpha   90.00
_cell.angle_beta   90.00
_cell.angle_gamma   90.00
#
_symmetry.space_group_name_H-M   'P 1'
#
loop_
_entity.id
_entity.type
_entity.pdbx_description
1 polymer ?
#
loop_
_entity_poly.entity_id
_entity_poly.type
_entity_poly.pdbx_seq_one_letter_code
_entity_poly.pdbx_strand_id
1 'polypeptide(L)'
;GKKPLTFAKAKRDNIKHQRFPIDRYVKFGGGSGKTLTLDQVYNILMTLKHTGSWVEAFKYIPDRKVVERYSEKLEDKRLDYEKFGRWTGLNIKH
;
A
#
# COMPACT_ATOMS: atom_id res chain seq x y z
N GLY A 1 -5.23 16.44 -12.31
CA GLY A 1 -5.71 15.07 -12.57
C GLY A 1 -7.11 14.89 -12.01
N LYS A 2 -7.99 14.14 -12.71
CA LYS A 2 -9.36 13.85 -12.23
C LYS A 2 -9.31 13.12 -10.87
N LYS A 3 -10.06 13.60 -9.89
CA LYS A 3 -10.26 12.87 -8.62
C LYS A 3 -11.02 11.57 -8.91
N PRO A 4 -10.66 10.43 -8.29
CA PRO A 4 -11.40 9.18 -8.48
C PRO A 4 -12.87 9.36 -8.10
N LEU A 5 -13.78 8.86 -8.94
CA LEU A 5 -15.23 9.02 -8.77
C LEU A 5 -15.72 8.49 -7.41
N THR A 6 -15.13 7.39 -6.94
CA THR A 6 -15.45 6.76 -5.66
C THR A 6 -15.09 7.66 -4.47
N PHE A 7 -13.92 8.29 -4.49
CA PHE A 7 -13.48 9.21 -3.44
C PHE A 7 -14.35 10.47 -3.40
N ALA A 8 -14.68 11.03 -4.57
CA ALA A 8 -15.55 12.20 -4.66
C ALA A 8 -16.95 11.92 -4.10
N LYS A 9 -17.52 10.74 -4.40
CA LYS A 9 -18.80 10.30 -3.84
C LYS A 9 -18.74 10.11 -2.33
N ALA A 10 -17.77 9.36 -1.82
CA ALA A 10 -17.64 9.13 -0.38
C ALA A 10 -17.47 10.42 0.43
N LYS A 11 -16.72 11.40 -0.12
CA LYS A 11 -16.61 12.74 0.47
C LYS A 11 -17.95 13.48 0.48
N ARG A 12 -18.72 13.44 -0.62
CA ARG A 12 -20.05 14.08 -0.71
C ARG A 12 -21.03 13.49 0.30
N ASP A 13 -20.96 12.17 0.47
CA ASP A 13 -21.87 11.42 1.33
C ASP A 13 -21.38 11.35 2.80
N ASN A 14 -20.29 12.03 3.15
CA ASN A 14 -19.64 12.04 4.47
C ASN A 14 -19.29 10.62 5.00
N ILE A 15 -18.91 9.71 4.11
CA ILE A 15 -18.52 8.35 4.46
C ILE A 15 -17.02 8.31 4.74
N LYS A 16 -16.65 7.80 5.92
CA LYS A 16 -15.24 7.54 6.27
C LYS A 16 -14.65 6.52 5.30
N HIS A 17 -13.47 6.83 4.77
CA HIS A 17 -12.80 6.01 3.78
C HIS A 17 -11.30 5.92 4.06
N GLN A 18 -10.66 4.83 3.66
CA GLN A 18 -9.22 4.64 3.81
C GLN A 18 -8.63 3.96 2.57
N ARG A 19 -7.33 4.16 2.35
CA ARG A 19 -6.54 3.42 1.35
C ARG A 19 -5.69 2.37 2.04
N PHE A 20 -5.45 1.26 1.36
CA PHE A 20 -4.47 0.29 1.80
C PHE A 20 -3.05 0.88 1.81
N PRO A 21 -2.20 0.47 2.76
CA PRO A 21 -0.81 0.91 2.85
C PRO A 21 0.11 0.21 1.83
N ILE A 22 -0.36 -0.01 0.60
CA ILE A 22 0.31 -0.83 -0.42
C ILE A 22 1.76 -0.39 -0.67
N ASP A 23 2.01 0.92 -0.70
CA ASP A 23 3.32 1.50 -1.01
C ASP A 23 4.40 1.15 0.03
N ARG A 24 4.00 0.67 1.21
CA ARG A 24 4.91 0.18 2.25
C ARG A 24 5.38 -1.25 2.02
N TYR A 25 4.69 -2.00 1.18
CA TYR A 25 4.95 -3.44 1.02
C TYR A 25 5.24 -3.83 -0.42
N VAL A 26 4.82 -2.99 -1.38
CA VAL A 26 4.87 -3.31 -2.80
C VAL A 26 5.26 -2.09 -3.62
N LYS A 27 6.37 -2.20 -4.35
CA LYS A 27 6.76 -1.22 -5.36
C LYS A 27 6.06 -1.55 -6.67
N PHE A 28 5.22 -0.64 -7.16
CA PHE A 28 4.53 -0.80 -8.44
C PHE A 28 5.41 -0.41 -9.63
N GLY A 29 5.22 -1.07 -10.77
CA GLY A 29 5.86 -0.69 -12.04
C GLY A 29 5.30 0.62 -12.60
N GLY A 30 6.12 1.38 -13.33
CA GLY A 30 5.84 2.76 -13.80
C GLY A 30 4.58 2.96 -14.66
N GLY A 31 3.95 1.90 -15.17
CA GLY A 31 2.68 1.94 -15.92
C GLY A 31 1.49 1.27 -15.23
N SER A 32 1.71 0.61 -14.07
CA SER A 32 0.66 -0.12 -13.38
C SER A 32 -0.07 0.76 -12.37
N GLY A 33 -1.36 1.00 -12.59
CA GLY A 33 -2.20 1.68 -11.62
C GLY A 33 -2.39 0.86 -10.33
N LYS A 34 -2.44 1.55 -9.18
CA LYS A 34 -2.72 0.99 -7.84
C LYS A 34 -4.21 0.64 -7.63
N THR A 35 -4.97 0.53 -8.72
CA THR A 35 -6.37 0.11 -8.69
C THR A 35 -6.42 -1.42 -8.66
N LEU A 36 -7.15 -1.95 -7.70
CA LEU A 36 -7.40 -3.37 -7.53
C LEU A 36 -8.84 -3.69 -7.94
N THR A 37 -9.07 -4.92 -8.41
CA THR A 37 -10.43 -5.42 -8.64
C THR A 37 -11.13 -5.68 -7.31
N LEU A 38 -12.46 -5.80 -7.33
CA LEU A 38 -13.24 -6.10 -6.11
C LEU A 38 -12.80 -7.42 -5.47
N ASP A 39 -12.58 -8.45 -6.28
CA ASP A 39 -12.09 -9.76 -5.82
C ASP A 39 -10.72 -9.67 -5.11
N GLN A 40 -9.78 -8.89 -5.67
CA GLN A 40 -8.49 -8.65 -5.02
C GLN A 40 -8.65 -7.95 -3.67
N VAL A 41 -9.51 -6.93 -3.60
CA VAL A 41 -9.83 -6.23 -2.35
C VAL A 41 -10.45 -7.19 -1.32
N TYR A 42 -11.39 -8.04 -1.76
CA TYR A 42 -12.04 -9.03 -0.91
C TYR A 42 -11.01 -10.00 -0.31
N ASN A 43 -10.16 -10.61 -1.15
CA ASN A 43 -9.17 -11.57 -0.70
C ASN A 43 -8.09 -10.94 0.22
N ILE A 44 -7.70 -9.68 -0.04
CA ILE A 44 -6.83 -8.90 0.86
C ILE A 44 -7.47 -8.74 2.23
N LEU A 45 -8.73 -8.30 2.29
CA LEU A 45 -9.43 -8.07 3.56
C LEU A 45 -9.65 -9.37 4.33
N MET A 46 -10.00 -10.47 3.64
CA MET A 46 -10.16 -11.78 4.26
C MET A 46 -8.84 -12.28 4.85
N THR A 47 -7.75 -12.19 4.09
CA THR A 47 -6.43 -12.60 4.57
C THR A 47 -5.98 -11.77 5.76
N LEU A 48 -6.21 -10.46 5.71
CA LEU A 48 -5.90 -9.56 6.83
C LEU A 48 -6.72 -9.90 8.07
N LYS A 49 -8.01 -10.22 7.91
CA LYS A 49 -8.88 -10.65 9.02
C LYS A 49 -8.37 -11.93 9.70
N HIS A 50 -7.84 -12.88 8.92
CA HIS A 50 -7.38 -14.17 9.44
C HIS A 50 -5.94 -14.13 9.99
N THR A 51 -5.05 -13.33 9.38
CA THR A 51 -3.61 -13.38 9.68
C THR A 51 -3.07 -12.12 10.36
N GLY A 52 -3.76 -10.98 10.23
CA GLY A 52 -3.24 -9.68 10.64
C GLY A 52 -2.05 -9.18 9.81
N SER A 53 -1.58 -9.91 8.80
CA SER A 53 -0.35 -9.57 8.06
C SER A 53 -0.64 -8.92 6.71
N TRP A 54 -0.12 -7.72 6.50
CA TRP A 54 -0.15 -7.04 5.20
C TRP A 54 0.74 -7.69 4.15
N VAL A 55 1.86 -8.30 4.58
CA VAL A 55 2.78 -9.02 3.68
C VAL A 55 2.06 -10.20 3.03
N GLU A 56 1.32 -10.98 3.83
CA GLU A 56 0.51 -12.09 3.33
C GLU A 56 -0.67 -11.57 2.49
N ALA A 57 -1.41 -10.58 2.98
CA ALA A 57 -2.57 -10.05 2.28
C ALA A 57 -2.22 -9.47 0.90
N PHE A 58 -1.09 -8.79 0.74
CA PHE A 58 -0.72 -8.20 -0.55
C PHE A 58 -0.16 -9.18 -1.58
N LYS A 59 -0.04 -10.48 -1.27
CA LYS A 59 0.23 -11.52 -2.27
C LYS A 59 -0.85 -11.60 -3.35
N TYR A 60 -2.08 -11.17 -3.05
CA TYR A 60 -3.19 -11.10 -4.04
C TYR A 60 -3.07 -9.95 -5.05
N ILE A 61 -2.08 -9.06 -4.91
CA ILE A 61 -1.75 -8.09 -5.97
C ILE A 61 -1.03 -8.83 -7.11
N PRO A 62 -1.47 -8.72 -8.38
CA PRO A 62 -0.84 -9.45 -9.48
C PRO A 62 0.62 -9.07 -9.70
N ASP A 63 1.49 -10.07 -9.87
CA ASP A 63 2.93 -9.87 -9.99
C ASP A 63 3.33 -8.97 -11.17
N ARG A 64 2.58 -8.99 -12.28
CA ARG A 64 2.82 -8.07 -13.41
C ARG A 64 2.75 -6.58 -13.05
N LYS A 65 2.13 -6.24 -11.91
CA LYS A 65 2.04 -4.86 -11.40
C LYS A 65 3.19 -4.50 -10.46
N VAL A 66 3.96 -5.50 -10.03
CA VAL A 66 4.93 -5.42 -8.94
C VAL A 66 6.33 -5.46 -9.52
N VAL A 67 7.14 -4.48 -9.14
CA VAL A 67 8.60 -4.48 -9.39
C VAL A 67 9.31 -5.17 -8.24
N GLU A 68 8.85 -4.94 -7.00
CA GLU A 68 9.51 -5.44 -5.80
C GLU A 68 8.50 -5.58 -4.66
N ARG A 69 8.68 -6.61 -3.82
CA ARG A 69 7.93 -6.82 -2.58
C ARG A 69 8.88 -6.69 -1.40
N TYR A 70 8.52 -5.89 -0.42
CA TYR A 70 9.29 -5.75 0.81
C TYR A 70 8.83 -6.79 1.83
N SER A 71 9.78 -7.38 2.54
CA SER A 71 9.47 -8.19 3.72
C SER A 71 9.17 -7.28 4.92
N GLU A 72 8.44 -7.79 5.91
CA GLU A 72 8.12 -7.07 7.15
C GLU A 72 9.39 -6.52 7.82
N LYS A 73 10.44 -7.34 7.88
CA LYS A 73 11.76 -6.96 8.42
C LYS A 73 12.45 -5.86 7.62
N LEU A 74 12.28 -5.85 6.29
CA LEU A 74 12.83 -4.80 5.44
C LEU A 74 12.06 -3.49 5.62
N GLU A 75 10.74 -3.54 5.80
CA GLU A 75 9.93 -2.35 6.02
C GLU A 75 10.18 -1.74 7.41
N ASP A 76 10.31 -2.54 8.47
CA ASP A 76 10.69 -2.05 9.80
C ASP A 76 12.02 -1.30 9.75
N LYS A 77 13.04 -1.91 9.11
CA LYS A 77 14.33 -1.25 8.88
C LYS A 77 14.18 0.02 8.05
N ARG A 78 13.38 0.01 6.99
CA ARG A 78 13.17 1.18 6.11
C ARG A 78 12.53 2.33 6.90
N LEU A 79 11.53 2.04 7.73
CA LEU A 79 10.88 3.01 8.59
C LEU A 79 11.85 3.56 9.65
N ASP A 80 12.69 2.72 10.22
CA ASP A 80 13.74 3.15 11.15
C ASP A 80 14.72 4.11 10.49
N TYR A 81 15.18 3.81 9.26
CA TYR A 81 16.03 4.72 8.49
C TYR A 81 15.33 6.01 8.10
N GLU A 82 14.08 5.97 7.66
CA GLU A 82 13.29 7.18 7.34
C GLU A 82 13.10 8.06 8.58
N LYS A 83 12.85 7.44 9.74
CA LYS A 83 12.73 8.13 11.03
C LYS A 83 14.07 8.75 11.44
N PHE A 84 15.16 8.01 11.27
CA PHE A 84 16.52 8.49 11.55
C PHE A 84 16.91 9.65 10.63
N GLY A 85 16.64 9.57 9.34
CA GLY A 85 16.86 10.66 8.37
C GLY A 85 16.05 11.92 8.72
N ARG A 86 14.80 11.75 9.17
CA ARG A 86 13.98 12.88 9.66
C ARG A 86 14.59 13.55 10.91
N TRP A 87 15.16 12.78 11.82
CA TRP A 87 15.76 13.31 13.05
C TRP A 87 17.12 13.99 12.81
N THR A 88 17.90 13.48 11.86
CA THR A 88 19.24 14.00 11.50
C THR A 88 19.22 15.08 10.42
N GLY A 89 18.08 15.27 9.73
CA GLY A 89 18.01 16.14 8.55
C GLY A 89 18.66 15.54 7.30
N LEU A 90 19.15 14.29 7.36
CA LEU A 90 19.73 13.59 6.23
C LEU A 90 18.63 12.98 5.36
N ASN A 91 18.63 13.32 4.07
CA ASN A 91 17.71 12.72 3.10
C ASN A 91 18.27 11.38 2.62
N ILE A 92 18.06 10.34 3.41
CA ILE A 92 18.48 8.98 3.08
C ILE A 92 17.45 8.39 2.09
N LYS A 93 17.60 8.71 0.80
CA LYS A 93 16.88 8.03 -0.28
C LYS A 93 17.73 6.84 -0.74
N HIS A 94 17.11 5.66 -0.78
CA HIS A 94 17.63 4.50 -1.49
C HIS A 94 17.20 4.56 -2.95
#